data_AF-A0A355H859-F1
#
_entry.id   AF-A0A355H859-F1
#
_cell.length_a   1.000
_cell.length_b   1.000
_cell.length_c   1.000
_cell.angle_alpha   90.00
_cell.angle_beta   90.00
_cell.angle_gamma   90.00
#
_symmetry.space_group_name_H-M   'P 1'
#
loop_
_entity.id
_entity.type
_entity.pdbx_description
1 polymer ?
#
loop_
_entity_poly.entity_id
_entity_poly.type
_entity_poly.pdbx_seq_one_letter_code
_entity_poly.pdbx_strand_id
1 'polypeptide(L)'
;MGNGFSNGNGSVFSETGNRLPQLLRDVKVYLSEAVIADVHNDTLEVIYNLDRIFNLLTEADQFGEMTQEDLEEFNRFEVSLVDIYTHRLRSLKASDLAITAEQFRIEISEVTEPLEVEMGPSKFTVIDDRDGHIPLVRNKKVDQVIKFFQKKGHKQFEIWLERYDKYGPMLHRIIAECNLPEELVFLAMIESGFNPKAYSKANATGMWQFIYSTAKMYGLERNWYIDERRDPEKATRAACAYLTDLYNEFDNWYLALAAYNAGEGRVRRARRLHQTSDFWQMHSLPRETRNYLPYFLAATIIARNPHEFGFFIKEKKQAVLEYDEVTIEKSADLSVLAHSAEISFNTLKNLNPELRQSATPTDPYILKIPKGRMTTFLNNYNTLPENQRFAPQHTVHRVKRNESLWTISRKYGVSIHDLAAVNKIKNRNKIKMGQKLTIPIRGPKVRYTTNKKTDPNGHVKKVYTVKKGDTLGHIAENHKTLARN
;
A
#
# COMPACT_ATOMS: atom_id res chain seq x y z
N MET A 1 -42.89 -11.73 -51.78
CA MET A 1 -41.43 -11.76 -51.94
C MET A 1 -40.80 -11.37 -50.61
N GLY A 2 -39.92 -12.22 -50.07
CA GLY A 2 -39.25 -11.98 -48.80
C GLY A 2 -39.03 -13.29 -48.04
N ASN A 3 -38.14 -14.13 -48.56
CA ASN A 3 -37.67 -15.34 -47.91
C ASN A 3 -36.95 -15.00 -46.60
N GLY A 4 -37.22 -15.81 -45.58
CA GLY A 4 -36.48 -15.78 -44.32
C GLY A 4 -35.05 -16.27 -44.46
N PHE A 5 -34.20 -15.74 -43.58
CA PHE A 5 -33.03 -16.43 -43.06
C PHE A 5 -32.96 -16.18 -41.56
N SER A 6 -33.02 -17.26 -40.79
CA SER A 6 -32.57 -17.29 -39.41
C SER A 6 -31.03 -17.25 -39.38
N ASN A 7 -30.50 -16.59 -38.35
CA ASN A 7 -29.21 -16.84 -37.71
C ASN A 7 -29.31 -16.06 -36.40
N GLY A 8 -29.40 -16.67 -35.22
CA GLY A 8 -28.50 -17.71 -34.75
C GLY A 8 -27.51 -17.05 -33.79
N ASN A 9 -27.61 -17.42 -32.51
CA ASN A 9 -26.85 -16.94 -31.35
C ASN A 9 -27.36 -15.66 -30.68
N GLY A 10 -28.48 -15.82 -29.97
CA GLY A 10 -28.67 -15.17 -28.68
C GLY A 10 -27.60 -15.66 -27.69
N SER A 11 -26.42 -15.04 -27.70
CA SER A 11 -25.56 -15.07 -26.53
C SER A 11 -25.99 -13.92 -25.64
N VAL A 12 -26.81 -14.23 -24.63
CA VAL A 12 -26.91 -13.42 -23.42
C VAL A 12 -25.48 -13.19 -22.94
N PHE A 13 -25.04 -11.93 -22.92
CA PHE A 13 -23.71 -11.55 -22.46
C PHE A 13 -23.53 -11.95 -21.00
N SER A 14 -22.90 -13.10 -20.76
CA SER A 14 -22.36 -13.47 -19.46
C SER A 14 -20.98 -12.85 -19.32
N GLU A 15 -20.90 -11.64 -18.78
CA GLU A 15 -19.64 -11.03 -18.30
C GLU A 15 -19.78 -10.53 -16.84
N THR A 16 -20.56 -11.25 -16.03
CA THR A 16 -20.55 -11.14 -14.56
C THR A 16 -19.69 -12.24 -13.91
N GLY A 17 -18.81 -12.88 -14.69
CA GLY A 17 -17.93 -13.93 -14.17
C GLY A 17 -16.92 -13.38 -13.17
N ASN A 18 -16.75 -14.11 -12.06
CA ASN A 18 -15.65 -13.96 -11.13
C ASN A 18 -14.31 -13.87 -11.90
N ARG A 19 -13.57 -12.77 -11.70
CA ARG A 19 -12.31 -12.47 -12.41
C ARG A 19 -11.06 -12.82 -11.59
N LEU A 20 -11.25 -13.38 -10.41
CA LEU A 20 -10.17 -13.75 -9.49
C LEU A 20 -9.16 -14.75 -10.08
N PRO A 21 -9.56 -15.84 -10.77
CA PRO A 21 -8.59 -16.77 -11.33
C PRO A 21 -7.64 -16.11 -12.32
N GLN A 22 -8.14 -15.10 -13.03
CA GLN A 22 -7.40 -14.37 -14.05
C GLN A 22 -6.50 -13.28 -13.42
N LEU A 23 -6.93 -12.67 -12.31
CA LEU A 23 -6.10 -11.80 -11.46
C LEU A 23 -4.95 -12.60 -10.85
N LEU A 24 -5.24 -13.77 -10.26
CA LEU A 24 -4.22 -14.63 -9.67
C LEU A 24 -3.17 -15.08 -10.69
N ARG A 25 -3.55 -15.31 -11.95
CA ARG A 25 -2.59 -15.54 -13.04
C ARG A 25 -1.65 -14.35 -13.24
N ASP A 26 -2.13 -13.12 -13.12
CA ASP A 26 -1.31 -11.91 -13.30
C ASP A 26 -0.36 -11.66 -12.18
N VAL A 27 -0.86 -11.81 -10.96
CA VAL A 27 -0.01 -11.70 -9.80
C VAL A 27 1.09 -12.78 -9.87
N LYS A 28 0.78 -14.00 -10.33
CA LYS A 28 1.79 -15.05 -10.59
C LYS A 28 2.82 -14.65 -11.67
N VAL A 29 2.41 -13.98 -12.75
CA VAL A 29 3.33 -13.48 -13.79
C VAL A 29 4.26 -12.41 -13.23
N TYR A 30 3.72 -11.37 -12.59
CA TYR A 30 4.56 -10.33 -11.98
C TYR A 30 5.46 -10.90 -10.88
N LEU A 31 5.01 -11.91 -10.14
CA LEU A 31 5.83 -12.58 -9.14
C LEU A 31 7.00 -13.33 -9.78
N SER A 32 6.77 -13.97 -10.93
CA SER A 32 7.84 -14.59 -11.71
C SER A 32 8.82 -13.54 -12.23
N GLU A 33 8.34 -12.41 -12.75
CA GLU A 33 9.20 -11.30 -13.17
C GLU A 33 10.00 -10.70 -12.00
N ALA A 34 9.40 -10.59 -10.81
CA ALA A 34 10.09 -10.15 -9.60
C ALA A 34 11.20 -11.12 -9.20
N VAL A 35 10.94 -12.43 -9.18
CA VAL A 35 11.95 -13.45 -8.86
C VAL A 35 13.08 -13.44 -9.90
N ILE A 36 12.76 -13.31 -11.18
CA ILE A 36 13.77 -13.20 -12.25
C ILE A 36 14.64 -11.96 -12.06
N ALA A 37 14.03 -10.81 -11.80
CA ALA A 37 14.76 -9.56 -11.53
C ALA A 37 15.68 -9.70 -10.32
N ASP A 38 15.24 -10.38 -9.25
CA ASP A 38 16.01 -10.60 -8.03
C ASP A 38 17.26 -11.46 -8.28
N VAL A 39 17.13 -12.53 -9.08
CA VAL A 39 18.27 -13.35 -9.52
C VAL A 39 19.31 -12.52 -10.28
N HIS A 40 18.86 -11.49 -11.00
CA HIS A 40 19.72 -10.55 -11.72
C HIS A 40 20.19 -9.36 -10.88
N ASN A 41 19.91 -9.32 -9.58
CA ASN A 41 20.19 -8.20 -8.67
C ASN A 41 19.59 -6.86 -9.15
N ASP A 42 18.48 -6.89 -9.91
CA ASP A 42 17.76 -5.69 -10.34
C ASP A 42 16.70 -5.31 -9.29
N THR A 43 17.15 -4.77 -8.15
CA THR A 43 16.29 -4.41 -7.02
C THR A 43 15.16 -3.44 -7.44
N LEU A 44 15.38 -2.58 -8.44
CA LEU A 44 14.35 -1.64 -8.90
C LEU A 44 13.21 -2.35 -9.66
N GLU A 45 13.54 -3.31 -10.52
CA GLU A 45 12.53 -4.10 -11.22
C GLU A 45 11.81 -5.07 -10.25
N VAL A 46 12.51 -5.59 -9.24
CA VAL A 46 11.90 -6.36 -8.13
C VAL A 46 10.83 -5.53 -7.41
N ILE A 47 11.21 -4.34 -6.92
CA ILE A 47 10.30 -3.42 -6.23
C ILE A 47 9.12 -3.03 -7.14
N TYR A 48 9.38 -2.80 -8.42
CA TYR A 48 8.35 -2.44 -9.39
C TYR A 48 7.31 -3.56 -9.56
N ASN A 49 7.76 -4.80 -9.76
CA ASN A 49 6.87 -5.93 -9.96
C ASN A 49 6.07 -6.25 -8.69
N LEU A 50 6.67 -6.10 -7.51
CA LEU A 50 5.96 -6.21 -6.24
C LEU A 50 4.91 -5.11 -6.07
N ASP A 51 5.23 -3.85 -6.38
CA ASP A 51 4.25 -2.75 -6.37
C ASP A 51 3.07 -3.07 -7.32
N ARG A 52 3.32 -3.70 -8.48
CA ARG A 52 2.26 -4.16 -9.39
C ARG A 52 1.41 -5.29 -8.81
N ILE A 53 2.04 -6.28 -8.19
CA ILE A 53 1.36 -7.36 -7.46
C ILE A 53 0.42 -6.76 -6.40
N PHE A 54 0.93 -5.89 -5.53
CA PHE A 54 0.12 -5.28 -4.48
C PHE A 54 -1.01 -4.42 -5.04
N ASN A 55 -0.75 -3.65 -6.09
CA ASN A 55 -1.80 -2.89 -6.78
C ASN A 55 -2.90 -3.79 -7.33
N LEU A 56 -2.55 -4.93 -7.93
CA LEU A 56 -3.52 -5.90 -8.45
C LEU A 56 -4.31 -6.57 -7.33
N LEU A 57 -3.64 -6.99 -6.26
CA LEU A 57 -4.32 -7.57 -5.10
C LEU A 57 -5.30 -6.56 -4.48
N THR A 58 -4.95 -5.27 -4.44
CA THR A 58 -5.83 -4.21 -3.90
C THR A 58 -7.14 -4.12 -4.67
N GLU A 59 -7.16 -4.57 -5.92
CA GLU A 59 -8.33 -4.55 -6.77
C GLU A 59 -9.24 -5.75 -6.58
N ALA A 60 -8.79 -6.81 -5.88
CA ALA A 60 -9.53 -8.05 -5.67
C ALA A 60 -10.95 -7.81 -5.10
N ASP A 61 -11.09 -6.93 -4.12
CA ASP A 61 -12.37 -6.57 -3.50
C ASP A 61 -13.39 -5.90 -4.45
N GLN A 62 -12.94 -5.42 -5.61
CA GLN A 62 -13.79 -4.69 -6.54
C GLN A 62 -14.40 -5.58 -7.64
N PHE A 63 -14.14 -6.89 -7.62
CA PHE A 63 -14.57 -7.84 -8.66
C PHE A 63 -15.90 -8.58 -8.38
N GLY A 64 -16.62 -8.21 -7.31
CA GLY A 64 -17.92 -8.81 -6.97
C GLY A 64 -17.81 -9.88 -5.88
N GLU A 65 -18.89 -10.62 -5.63
CA GLU A 65 -18.92 -11.67 -4.60
C GLU A 65 -18.03 -12.86 -4.99
N MET A 66 -17.02 -13.13 -4.17
CA MET A 66 -16.12 -14.28 -4.31
C MET A 66 -16.80 -15.55 -3.79
N THR A 67 -16.60 -16.68 -4.46
CA THR A 67 -17.01 -17.97 -3.90
C THR A 67 -16.09 -18.39 -2.76
N GLN A 68 -16.46 -19.42 -2.01
CA GLN A 68 -15.60 -19.96 -0.96
C GLN A 68 -14.30 -20.56 -1.52
N GLU A 69 -14.36 -21.24 -2.67
CA GLU A 69 -13.18 -21.82 -3.34
C GLU A 69 -12.21 -20.74 -3.82
N ASP A 70 -12.76 -19.63 -4.31
CA ASP A 70 -12.03 -18.43 -4.72
C ASP A 70 -11.26 -17.80 -3.56
N LEU A 71 -11.93 -17.62 -2.41
CA LEU A 71 -11.30 -17.12 -1.19
C LEU A 71 -10.15 -18.04 -0.74
N GLU A 72 -10.33 -19.36 -0.82
CA GLU A 72 -9.28 -20.31 -0.48
C GLU A 72 -8.09 -20.27 -1.43
N GLU A 73 -8.31 -20.18 -2.76
CA GLU A 73 -7.22 -20.06 -3.72
C GLU A 73 -6.46 -18.75 -3.53
N PHE A 74 -7.16 -17.64 -3.32
CA PHE A 74 -6.57 -16.34 -3.05
C PHE A 74 -5.71 -16.38 -1.77
N ASN A 75 -6.26 -16.90 -0.67
CA ASN A 75 -5.54 -17.04 0.59
C ASN A 75 -4.27 -17.90 0.44
N ARG A 76 -4.35 -19.04 -0.28
CA ARG A 76 -3.17 -19.88 -0.56
C ARG A 76 -2.11 -19.11 -1.36
N PHE A 77 -2.53 -18.37 -2.38
CA PHE A 77 -1.63 -17.56 -3.18
C PHE A 77 -0.96 -16.47 -2.35
N GLU A 78 -1.72 -15.74 -1.53
CA GLU A 78 -1.18 -14.69 -0.67
C GLU A 78 -0.15 -15.23 0.32
N VAL A 79 -0.42 -16.38 0.96
CA VAL A 79 0.56 -17.03 1.84
C VAL A 79 1.85 -17.34 1.09
N SER A 80 1.75 -17.87 -0.14
CA SER A 80 2.93 -18.15 -0.97
C SER A 80 3.64 -16.86 -1.41
N LEU A 81 2.91 -15.80 -1.73
CA LEU A 81 3.48 -14.51 -2.11
C LEU A 81 4.26 -13.92 -0.95
N VAL A 82 3.67 -13.92 0.26
CA VAL A 82 4.32 -13.48 1.49
C VAL A 82 5.60 -14.28 1.69
N ASP A 83 5.56 -15.62 1.64
CA ASP A 83 6.77 -16.45 1.80
C ASP A 83 7.89 -16.08 0.81
N ILE A 84 7.55 -15.97 -0.48
CA ILE A 84 8.52 -15.62 -1.52
C ILE A 84 9.10 -14.23 -1.23
N TYR A 85 8.24 -13.29 -0.88
CA TYR A 85 8.60 -11.91 -0.64
C TYR A 85 9.44 -11.73 0.65
N THR A 86 9.18 -12.47 1.74
CA THR A 86 9.99 -12.41 2.98
C THR A 86 11.29 -13.18 2.88
N HIS A 87 11.24 -14.39 2.33
CA HIS A 87 12.29 -15.39 2.57
C HIS A 87 13.10 -15.71 1.32
N ARG A 88 12.59 -15.43 0.11
CA ARG A 88 13.23 -15.90 -1.12
C ARG A 88 13.88 -14.80 -1.96
N LEU A 89 13.41 -13.55 -1.87
CA LEU A 89 14.04 -12.43 -2.57
C LEU A 89 15.27 -11.95 -1.79
N ARG A 90 16.44 -11.93 -2.44
CA ARG A 90 17.75 -11.67 -1.83
C ARG A 90 18.23 -10.23 -2.01
N SER A 91 17.75 -9.56 -3.06
CA SER A 91 18.17 -8.20 -3.41
C SER A 91 17.45 -7.11 -2.60
N LEU A 92 16.38 -7.47 -1.88
CA LEU A 92 15.63 -6.57 -1.01
C LEU A 92 16.25 -6.53 0.37
N LYS A 93 16.33 -5.33 0.96
CA LYS A 93 16.64 -5.20 2.38
C LYS A 93 15.36 -5.42 3.19
N ALA A 94 15.49 -5.83 4.44
CA ALA A 94 14.35 -5.95 5.37
C ALA A 94 13.55 -4.63 5.49
N SER A 95 14.21 -3.48 5.33
CA SER A 95 13.57 -2.16 5.29
C SER A 95 12.65 -1.95 4.09
N ASP A 96 12.86 -2.70 3.00
CA ASP A 96 12.14 -2.64 1.73
C ASP A 96 10.99 -3.64 1.68
N LEU A 97 10.88 -4.51 2.71
CA LEU A 97 9.80 -5.47 2.86
C LEU A 97 8.54 -4.78 3.41
N ALA A 98 7.45 -4.91 2.68
CA ALA A 98 6.09 -4.61 3.06
C ALA A 98 5.44 -5.79 3.80
N ILE A 99 6.20 -6.81 4.22
CA ILE A 99 5.67 -7.83 5.13
C ILE A 99 5.63 -7.22 6.52
N THR A 100 4.40 -7.05 6.95
CA THR A 100 3.84 -5.91 7.66
C THR A 100 3.77 -6.19 9.16
N ALA A 101 3.48 -5.15 9.94
CA ALA A 101 3.08 -5.31 11.33
C ALA A 101 1.96 -6.36 11.50
N GLU A 102 1.13 -6.61 10.48
CA GLU A 102 0.18 -7.73 10.40
C GLU A 102 0.80 -9.11 10.62
N GLN A 103 1.91 -9.46 9.94
CA GLN A 103 2.57 -10.76 10.12
C GLN A 103 3.10 -10.90 11.56
N PHE A 104 3.63 -9.81 12.13
CA PHE A 104 4.03 -9.77 13.53
C PHE A 104 2.84 -9.91 14.49
N ARG A 105 1.69 -9.31 14.19
CA ARG A 105 0.46 -9.52 14.96
C ARG A 105 0.03 -10.98 14.97
N ILE A 106 0.13 -11.67 13.82
CA ILE A 106 -0.18 -13.11 13.73
C ILE A 106 0.79 -13.90 14.60
N GLU A 107 2.11 -13.72 14.44
CA GLU A 107 3.11 -14.43 15.23
C GLU A 107 2.98 -14.18 16.74
N ILE A 108 2.71 -12.93 17.13
CA ILE A 108 2.45 -12.55 18.52
C ILE A 108 1.17 -13.23 19.01
N SER A 109 0.13 -13.26 18.18
CA SER A 109 -1.12 -13.92 18.55
C SER A 109 -0.93 -15.40 18.84
N GLU A 110 0.00 -16.08 18.14
CA GLU A 110 0.32 -17.50 18.33
C GLU A 110 1.10 -17.77 19.62
N VAL A 111 2.07 -16.90 19.95
CA VAL A 111 2.93 -17.07 21.14
C VAL A 111 2.35 -16.46 22.42
N THR A 112 1.37 -15.56 22.31
CA THR A 112 0.65 -15.02 23.46
C THR A 112 -0.36 -16.03 23.97
N GLU A 113 -0.34 -16.24 25.27
CA GLU A 113 -1.31 -17.11 25.92
C GLU A 113 -2.74 -16.60 25.64
N PRO A 114 -3.72 -17.52 25.47
CA PRO A 114 -5.13 -17.13 25.39
C PRO A 114 -5.49 -16.22 26.57
N LEU A 115 -6.49 -15.32 26.42
CA LEU A 115 -7.06 -14.76 27.66
C LEU A 115 -7.67 -15.95 28.39
N GLU A 116 -7.03 -16.40 29.45
CA GLU A 116 -7.77 -17.01 30.53
C GLU A 116 -8.74 -15.93 31.03
N VAL A 117 -10.00 -16.32 31.16
CA VAL A 117 -10.97 -15.49 31.87
C VAL A 117 -10.51 -15.52 33.33
N GLU A 118 -9.66 -14.57 33.72
CA GLU A 118 -9.41 -14.35 35.13
C GLU A 118 -10.75 -13.92 35.75
N MET A 119 -11.37 -14.81 36.51
CA MET A 119 -12.54 -14.47 37.30
C MET A 119 -12.10 -13.47 38.39
N GLY A 120 -12.38 -12.18 38.17
CA GLY A 120 -12.07 -11.11 39.10
C GLY A 120 -11.66 -9.81 38.40
N PRO A 121 -11.39 -8.72 39.15
CA PRO A 121 -10.85 -7.50 38.58
C PRO A 121 -9.47 -7.80 37.99
N SER A 122 -9.29 -7.44 36.71
CA SER A 122 -8.02 -7.65 36.00
C SER A 122 -6.88 -6.93 36.74
N LYS A 123 -5.78 -7.65 37.01
CA LYS A 123 -4.61 -7.09 37.69
C LYS A 123 -3.73 -6.33 36.71
N PHE A 124 -3.70 -5.01 36.86
CA PHE A 124 -2.86 -4.13 36.05
C PHE A 124 -1.82 -3.40 36.89
N THR A 125 -0.68 -3.12 36.28
CA THR A 125 0.22 -2.05 36.73
C THR A 125 -0.02 -0.83 35.85
N VAL A 126 -0.47 0.27 36.44
CA VAL A 126 -0.67 1.54 35.73
C VAL A 126 0.70 2.18 35.49
N ILE A 127 1.00 2.50 34.24
CA ILE A 127 2.22 3.19 33.81
C ILE A 127 1.94 4.68 33.60
N ASP A 128 0.80 4.99 32.99
CA ASP A 128 0.34 6.36 32.73
C ASP A 128 -1.20 6.36 32.68
N ASP A 129 -1.85 7.32 33.34
CA ASP A 129 -3.31 7.47 33.38
C ASP A 129 -3.69 8.95 33.53
N ARG A 130 -2.92 9.82 32.86
CA ARG A 130 -3.21 11.26 32.84
C ARG A 130 -4.45 11.57 32.01
N ASP A 131 -5.18 12.59 32.43
CA ASP A 131 -6.42 13.00 31.77
C ASP A 131 -6.18 13.43 30.31
N GLY A 132 -7.14 13.14 29.43
CA GLY A 132 -7.04 13.39 27.99
C GLY A 132 -6.09 12.43 27.23
N HIS A 133 -5.52 11.42 27.87
CA HIS A 133 -4.64 10.42 27.26
C HIS A 133 -5.23 9.01 27.27
N ILE A 134 -4.62 8.11 26.49
CA ILE A 134 -4.96 6.67 26.54
C ILE A 134 -4.24 6.04 27.74
N PRO A 135 -4.95 5.43 28.71
CA PRO A 135 -4.29 4.82 29.85
C PRO A 135 -3.31 3.73 29.40
N LEU A 136 -2.08 3.80 29.87
CA LEU A 136 -1.04 2.81 29.62
C LEU A 136 -0.95 1.88 30.81
N VAL A 137 -1.30 0.62 30.59
CA VAL A 137 -1.29 -0.42 31.63
C VAL A 137 -0.42 -1.60 31.20
N ARG A 138 0.19 -2.26 32.19
CA ARG A 138 0.89 -3.54 32.02
C ARG A 138 0.12 -4.66 32.69
N ASN A 139 0.05 -5.78 31.99
CA ASN A 139 -0.39 -7.07 32.50
C ASN A 139 0.47 -8.17 31.86
N LYS A 140 0.20 -9.44 32.19
CA LYS A 140 0.94 -10.59 31.66
C LYS A 140 1.03 -10.59 30.12
N LYS A 141 -0.02 -10.16 29.42
CA LYS A 141 -0.04 -10.12 27.95
C LYS A 141 0.82 -9.01 27.37
N VAL A 142 0.68 -7.79 27.90
CA VAL A 142 1.54 -6.66 27.52
C VAL A 142 3.01 -7.03 27.72
N ASP A 143 3.34 -7.69 28.83
CA ASP A 143 4.70 -8.14 29.12
C ASP A 143 5.21 -9.23 28.18
N GLN A 144 4.34 -10.15 27.74
CA GLN A 144 4.68 -11.15 26.72
C GLN A 144 5.02 -10.48 25.39
N VAL A 145 4.24 -9.48 24.97
CA VAL A 145 4.51 -8.71 23.75
C VAL A 145 5.80 -7.90 23.88
N ILE A 146 6.04 -7.26 25.03
CA ILE A 146 7.31 -6.56 25.28
C ILE A 146 8.49 -7.51 25.11
N LYS A 147 8.44 -8.69 25.75
CA LYS A 147 9.49 -9.72 25.63
C LYS A 147 9.67 -10.22 24.20
N PHE A 148 8.58 -10.31 23.43
CA PHE A 148 8.65 -10.67 22.02
C PHE A 148 9.48 -9.65 21.23
N PHE A 149 9.20 -8.36 21.41
CA PHE A 149 9.95 -7.30 20.74
C PHE A 149 11.40 -7.20 21.22
N GLN A 150 11.70 -7.51 22.48
CA GLN A 150 13.08 -7.57 22.96
C GLN A 150 13.89 -8.74 22.38
N LYS A 151 13.22 -9.72 21.76
CA LYS A 151 13.84 -10.94 21.21
C LYS A 151 13.55 -11.08 19.72
N LYS A 152 12.53 -11.85 19.36
CA LYS A 152 12.22 -12.23 17.97
C LYS A 152 11.89 -11.02 17.11
N GLY A 153 11.18 -10.04 17.68
CA GLY A 153 10.75 -8.82 16.98
C GLY A 153 11.77 -7.67 16.99
N HIS A 154 12.94 -7.84 17.60
CA HIS A 154 13.85 -6.73 17.93
C HIS A 154 14.29 -5.92 16.70
N LYS A 155 14.86 -6.59 15.70
CA LYS A 155 15.32 -5.94 14.46
C LYS A 155 14.21 -5.20 13.72
N GLN A 156 12.99 -5.74 13.74
CA GLN A 156 11.87 -5.09 13.07
C GLN A 156 11.41 -3.85 13.83
N PHE A 157 11.36 -3.94 15.15
CA PHE A 157 10.97 -2.82 15.99
C PHE A 157 11.99 -1.67 15.89
N GLU A 158 13.29 -1.97 15.74
CA GLU A 158 14.31 -0.96 15.39
C GLU A 158 13.97 -0.22 14.09
N ILE A 159 13.55 -0.93 13.03
CA ILE A 159 13.11 -0.29 11.77
C ILE A 159 11.89 0.62 12.00
N TRP A 160 10.96 0.22 12.87
CA TRP A 160 9.79 1.04 13.19
C TRP A 160 10.17 2.29 13.96
N LEU A 161 11.11 2.19 14.89
CA LEU A 161 11.67 3.33 15.61
C LEU A 161 12.41 4.29 14.66
N GLU A 162 13.23 3.78 13.73
CA GLU A 162 13.87 4.63 12.71
C GLU A 162 12.85 5.38 11.83
N ARG A 163 11.72 4.74 11.51
CA ARG A 163 10.63 5.40 10.76
C ARG A 163 9.79 6.33 11.64
N TYR A 164 9.66 6.03 12.92
CA TYR A 164 9.02 6.91 13.90
C TYR A 164 9.78 8.23 14.02
N ASP A 165 11.11 8.22 14.06
CA ASP A 165 11.92 9.46 14.05
C ASP A 165 11.63 10.32 12.81
N LYS A 166 11.35 9.68 11.66
CA LYS A 166 11.06 10.36 10.40
C LYS A 166 9.64 10.95 10.33
N TYR A 167 8.62 10.16 10.68
CA TYR A 167 7.21 10.54 10.49
C TYR A 167 6.51 11.03 11.77
N GLY A 168 7.00 10.62 12.95
CA GLY A 168 6.44 10.93 14.25
C GLY A 168 6.19 12.42 14.49
N PRO A 169 7.14 13.34 14.21
CA PRO A 169 6.92 14.77 14.38
C PRO A 169 5.73 15.32 13.58
N MET A 170 5.57 14.88 12.31
CA MET A 170 4.44 15.27 11.47
C MET A 170 3.12 14.71 12.03
N LEU A 171 3.10 13.43 12.38
CA LEU A 171 1.90 12.77 12.87
C LEU A 171 1.44 13.36 14.21
N HIS A 172 2.36 13.56 15.16
CA HIS A 172 2.06 14.20 16.45
C HIS A 172 1.45 15.58 16.28
N ARG A 173 2.01 16.39 15.37
CA ARG A 173 1.44 17.70 15.03
C ARG A 173 -0.01 17.57 14.56
N ILE A 174 -0.29 16.69 13.61
CA ILE A 174 -1.65 16.50 13.07
C ILE A 174 -2.61 15.96 14.14
N ILE A 175 -2.17 14.99 14.95
CA ILE A 175 -2.98 14.41 16.05
C ILE A 175 -3.32 15.49 17.08
N ALA A 176 -2.37 16.35 17.44
CA ALA A 176 -2.59 17.49 18.32
C ALA A 176 -3.54 18.53 17.70
N GLU A 177 -3.41 18.85 16.40
CA GLU A 177 -4.37 19.71 15.67
C GLU A 177 -5.80 19.15 15.70
N CYS A 178 -5.95 17.83 15.78
CA CYS A 178 -7.23 17.15 15.91
C CYS A 178 -7.73 17.01 17.36
N ASN A 179 -6.99 17.52 18.36
CA ASN A 179 -7.28 17.36 19.79
C ASN A 179 -7.43 15.90 20.24
N LEU A 180 -6.56 15.03 19.73
CA LEU A 180 -6.55 13.60 20.06
C LEU A 180 -5.33 13.21 20.90
N PRO A 181 -5.39 12.10 21.67
CA PRO A 181 -4.26 11.61 22.45
C PRO A 181 -3.02 11.31 21.60
N GLU A 182 -1.84 11.73 22.08
CA GLU A 182 -0.56 11.54 21.38
C GLU A 182 -0.23 10.05 21.16
N GLU A 183 -0.70 9.17 22.04
CA GLU A 183 -0.47 7.73 21.96
C GLU A 183 -1.03 7.11 20.67
N LEU A 184 -2.03 7.75 20.04
CA LEU A 184 -2.60 7.27 18.77
C LEU A 184 -1.59 7.24 17.63
N VAL A 185 -0.46 7.97 17.72
CA VAL A 185 0.63 7.85 16.75
C VAL A 185 1.14 6.41 16.64
N PHE A 186 1.12 5.65 17.74
CA PHE A 186 1.61 4.28 17.77
C PHE A 186 0.62 3.30 17.13
N LEU A 187 -0.59 3.75 16.80
CA LEU A 187 -1.51 2.98 15.96
C LEU A 187 -0.91 2.80 14.56
N ALA A 188 -0.38 3.87 13.97
CA ALA A 188 0.36 3.78 12.70
C ALA A 188 1.60 2.88 12.79
N MET A 189 2.25 2.81 13.96
CA MET A 189 3.35 1.87 14.22
C MET A 189 2.85 0.42 14.14
N ILE A 190 1.81 0.08 14.90
CA ILE A 190 1.32 -1.30 14.96
C ILE A 190 0.52 -1.72 13.71
N GLU A 191 0.10 -0.76 12.88
CA GLU A 191 -0.58 -1.05 11.62
C GLU A 191 0.38 -1.34 10.47
N SER A 192 1.44 -0.55 10.32
CA SER A 192 2.33 -0.64 9.16
C SER A 192 3.82 -0.50 9.48
N GLY A 193 4.17 -0.21 10.74
CA GLY A 193 5.50 0.23 11.11
C GLY A 193 5.85 1.55 10.44
N PHE A 194 4.90 2.50 10.38
CA PHE A 194 5.01 3.78 9.67
C PHE A 194 5.34 3.66 8.17
N ASN A 195 4.91 2.59 7.50
CA ASN A 195 5.17 2.41 6.09
C ASN A 195 4.01 2.95 5.24
N PRO A 196 4.18 4.08 4.52
CA PRO A 196 3.13 4.66 3.68
C PRO A 196 2.76 3.77 2.47
N LYS A 197 3.59 2.78 2.12
CA LYS A 197 3.34 1.84 1.01
C LYS A 197 2.91 0.46 1.52
N ALA A 198 2.62 0.30 2.81
CA ALA A 198 2.17 -0.96 3.38
C ALA A 198 0.86 -1.44 2.77
N TYR A 199 0.69 -2.75 2.76
CA TYR A 199 -0.46 -3.42 2.16
C TYR A 199 -0.76 -4.72 2.93
N SER A 200 -2.02 -4.96 3.29
CA SER A 200 -2.46 -6.20 3.96
C SER A 200 -3.21 -7.16 3.06
N LYS A 201 -3.41 -8.38 3.56
CA LYS A 201 -4.28 -9.40 2.93
C LYS A 201 -5.74 -8.95 2.80
N ALA A 202 -6.19 -8.13 3.74
CA ALA A 202 -7.52 -7.52 3.70
C ALA A 202 -7.55 -6.25 2.82
N ASN A 203 -6.55 -6.02 1.98
CA ASN A 203 -6.42 -4.89 1.06
C ASN A 203 -6.36 -3.51 1.76
N ALA A 204 -5.99 -3.51 3.04
CA ALA A 204 -5.73 -2.31 3.80
C ALA A 204 -4.42 -1.69 3.30
N THR A 205 -4.36 -0.36 3.17
CA THR A 205 -3.23 0.32 2.53
C THR A 205 -2.70 1.48 3.36
N GLY A 206 -1.39 1.67 3.27
CA GLY A 206 -0.67 2.81 3.80
C GLY A 206 -0.44 2.76 5.30
N MET A 207 -0.03 3.89 5.84
CA MET A 207 0.50 4.00 7.20
C MET A 207 -0.51 3.56 8.27
N TRP A 208 -1.77 3.88 8.03
CA TRP A 208 -2.92 3.63 8.91
C TRP A 208 -3.71 2.38 8.54
N GLN A 209 -3.26 1.63 7.52
CA GLN A 209 -3.95 0.43 7.01
C GLN A 209 -5.45 0.66 6.79
N PHE A 210 -5.78 1.64 5.95
CA PHE A 210 -7.17 1.88 5.59
C PHE A 210 -7.68 0.89 4.54
N ILE A 211 -8.82 0.27 4.83
CA ILE A 211 -9.66 -0.37 3.80
C ILE A 211 -10.24 0.72 2.89
N TYR A 212 -10.34 0.44 1.58
CA TYR A 212 -10.76 1.44 0.60
C TYR A 212 -12.14 2.05 0.88
N SER A 213 -13.12 1.23 1.27
CA SER A 213 -14.48 1.71 1.60
C SER A 213 -14.46 2.72 2.74
N THR A 214 -13.75 2.42 3.83
CA THR A 214 -13.58 3.31 4.98
C THR A 214 -12.79 4.57 4.62
N ALA A 215 -11.66 4.43 3.94
CA ALA A 215 -10.87 5.57 3.45
C ALA A 215 -11.72 6.56 2.65
N LYS A 216 -12.57 6.06 1.77
CA LYS A 216 -13.47 6.90 0.96
C LYS A 216 -14.50 7.63 1.81
N MET A 217 -15.03 7.02 2.87
CA MET A 217 -15.95 7.71 3.80
C MET A 217 -15.27 8.90 4.48
N TYR A 218 -13.97 8.79 4.75
CA TYR A 218 -13.14 9.84 5.36
C TYR A 218 -12.39 10.71 4.34
N GLY A 219 -12.88 10.76 3.10
CA GLY A 219 -12.44 11.74 2.10
C GLY A 219 -11.12 11.41 1.39
N LEU A 220 -10.55 10.22 1.57
CA LEU A 220 -9.36 9.80 0.83
C LEU A 220 -9.72 9.35 -0.59
N GLU A 221 -9.05 9.92 -1.57
CA GLU A 221 -9.23 9.57 -2.97
C GLU A 221 -8.34 8.42 -3.42
N ARG A 222 -8.87 7.64 -4.37
CA ARG A 222 -8.10 6.65 -5.12
C ARG A 222 -8.53 6.65 -6.58
N ASN A 223 -7.58 6.83 -7.47
CA ASN A 223 -7.75 6.78 -8.92
C ASN A 223 -6.48 6.18 -9.58
N TRP A 224 -6.37 6.30 -10.91
CA TRP A 224 -5.21 5.77 -11.64
C TRP A 224 -3.87 6.34 -11.17
N TYR A 225 -3.83 7.64 -10.90
CA TYR A 225 -2.61 8.36 -10.58
C TYR A 225 -2.29 8.30 -9.09
N ILE A 226 -3.30 8.36 -8.22
CA ILE A 226 -3.11 8.50 -6.77
C ILE A 226 -3.88 7.45 -5.95
N ASP A 227 -3.30 7.06 -4.81
CA ASP A 227 -3.98 6.39 -3.69
C ASP A 227 -3.62 7.14 -2.39
N GLU A 228 -4.50 8.03 -1.96
CA GLU A 228 -4.24 8.94 -0.84
C GLU A 228 -4.16 8.25 0.51
N ARG A 229 -4.53 6.97 0.61
CA ARG A 229 -4.24 6.14 1.78
C ARG A 229 -2.74 6.02 2.04
N ARG A 230 -1.92 6.19 1.00
CA ARG A 230 -0.46 6.18 1.07
C ARG A 230 0.13 7.55 1.42
N ASP A 231 -0.63 8.65 1.31
CA ASP A 231 -0.16 9.98 1.71
C ASP A 231 -0.17 10.07 3.26
N PRO A 232 0.98 10.29 3.93
CA PRO A 232 1.05 10.30 5.39
C PRO A 232 0.18 11.38 6.04
N GLU A 233 0.06 12.57 5.46
CA GLU A 233 -0.70 13.66 6.07
C GLU A 233 -2.19 13.46 5.89
N LYS A 234 -2.64 13.19 4.66
CA LYS A 234 -4.06 12.96 4.37
C LYS A 234 -4.58 11.74 5.12
N ALA A 235 -3.84 10.63 5.10
CA ALA A 235 -4.22 9.43 5.82
C ALA A 235 -4.26 9.66 7.34
N THR A 236 -3.35 10.46 7.91
CA THR A 236 -3.39 10.80 9.35
C THR A 236 -4.61 11.63 9.71
N ARG A 237 -4.97 12.63 8.89
CA ARG A 237 -6.19 13.44 9.11
C ARG A 237 -7.47 12.58 9.01
N ALA A 238 -7.52 11.68 8.03
CA ALA A 238 -8.62 10.71 7.91
C ALA A 238 -8.69 9.75 9.11
N ALA A 239 -7.54 9.29 9.62
CA ALA A 239 -7.47 8.46 10.82
C ALA A 239 -7.96 9.20 12.06
N CYS A 240 -7.59 10.48 12.22
CA CYS A 240 -8.09 11.31 13.31
C CYS A 240 -9.61 11.45 13.26
N ALA A 241 -10.18 11.74 12.08
CA ALA A 241 -11.63 11.81 11.92
C ALA A 241 -12.32 10.49 12.29
N TYR A 242 -11.80 9.36 11.80
CA TYR A 242 -12.36 8.04 12.11
C TYR A 242 -12.26 7.70 13.60
N LEU A 243 -11.09 7.92 14.22
CA LEU A 243 -10.89 7.67 15.65
C LEU A 243 -11.76 8.57 16.52
N THR A 244 -12.03 9.80 16.07
CA THR A 244 -12.97 10.71 16.74
C THR A 244 -14.39 10.13 16.72
N ASP A 245 -14.88 9.64 15.58
CA ASP A 245 -16.20 9.01 15.48
C ASP A 245 -16.30 7.76 16.38
N LEU A 246 -15.26 6.92 16.37
CA LEU A 246 -15.19 5.74 17.23
C LEU A 246 -15.18 6.10 18.71
N TYR A 247 -14.40 7.12 19.10
CA TYR A 247 -14.39 7.58 20.49
C TYR A 247 -15.76 8.15 20.89
N ASN A 248 -16.40 8.96 20.05
CA ASN A 248 -17.73 9.49 20.30
C ASN A 248 -18.80 8.38 20.45
N GLU A 249 -18.66 7.25 19.75
CA GLU A 249 -19.59 6.12 19.89
C GLU A 249 -19.37 5.32 21.19
N PHE A 250 -18.11 5.06 21.53
CA PHE A 250 -17.77 4.12 22.59
C PHE A 250 -17.43 4.77 23.93
N ASP A 251 -17.11 6.07 23.92
CA ASP A 251 -16.64 6.87 25.07
C ASP A 251 -15.50 6.18 25.82
N ASN A 252 -14.64 5.48 25.08
CA ASN A 252 -13.59 4.64 25.63
C ASN A 252 -12.53 4.33 24.57
N TRP A 253 -11.28 4.71 24.81
CA TRP A 253 -10.21 4.51 23.84
C TRP A 253 -9.89 3.05 23.57
N TYR A 254 -10.01 2.15 24.54
CA TYR A 254 -9.76 0.73 24.31
C TYR A 254 -10.80 0.11 23.38
N LEU A 255 -12.07 0.51 23.52
CA LEU A 255 -13.12 0.09 22.62
C LEU A 255 -13.01 0.74 21.24
N ALA A 256 -12.63 2.02 21.17
CA ALA A 256 -12.37 2.71 19.90
C ALA A 256 -11.24 2.02 19.12
N LEU A 257 -10.12 1.70 19.76
CA LEU A 257 -9.02 0.95 19.15
C LEU A 257 -9.44 -0.47 18.73
N ALA A 258 -10.23 -1.17 19.54
CA ALA A 258 -10.77 -2.47 19.17
C ALA A 258 -11.72 -2.38 17.96
N ALA A 259 -12.51 -1.31 17.86
CA ALA A 259 -13.42 -1.06 16.75
C ALA A 259 -12.68 -0.67 15.47
N TYR A 260 -11.57 0.06 15.59
CA TYR A 260 -10.68 0.36 14.47
C TYR A 260 -10.17 -0.93 13.82
N ASN A 261 -9.75 -1.91 14.62
CA ASN A 261 -9.28 -3.21 14.14
C ASN A 261 -10.41 -4.12 13.61
N ALA A 262 -11.52 -4.23 14.34
CA ALA A 262 -12.48 -5.32 14.13
C ALA A 262 -13.84 -4.88 13.54
N GLY A 263 -14.02 -3.58 13.37
CA GLY A 263 -15.26 -2.90 13.00
C GLY A 263 -16.16 -2.60 14.20
N GLU A 264 -16.73 -1.40 14.20
CA GLU A 264 -17.68 -0.87 15.19
C GLU A 264 -18.83 -1.84 15.52
N GLY A 265 -19.45 -2.45 14.52
CA GLY A 265 -20.60 -3.34 14.71
C GLY A 265 -20.24 -4.61 15.51
N ARG A 266 -18.99 -5.06 15.42
CA ARG A 266 -18.51 -6.21 16.20
C ARG A 266 -18.34 -5.83 17.67
N VAL A 267 -17.73 -4.67 17.94
CA VAL A 267 -17.55 -4.16 19.30
C VAL A 267 -18.90 -3.82 19.94
N ARG A 268 -19.83 -3.23 19.20
CA ARG A 268 -21.21 -2.96 19.64
C ARG A 268 -21.93 -4.23 20.09
N ARG A 269 -21.78 -5.33 19.33
CA ARG A 269 -22.32 -6.66 19.71
C ARG A 269 -21.67 -7.19 20.99
N ALA A 270 -20.35 -7.08 21.11
CA ALA A 270 -19.63 -7.53 22.31
C ALA A 270 -20.04 -6.72 23.56
N ARG A 271 -20.10 -5.38 23.45
CA ARG A 271 -20.58 -4.49 24.52
C ARG A 271 -21.99 -4.86 24.99
N ARG A 272 -22.90 -5.12 24.05
CA ARG A 272 -24.28 -5.54 24.37
C ARG A 272 -24.34 -6.91 25.03
N LEU A 273 -23.54 -7.86 24.56
CA LEU A 273 -23.51 -9.24 25.06
C LEU A 273 -22.99 -9.31 26.50
N HIS A 274 -21.88 -8.63 26.78
CA HIS A 274 -21.22 -8.66 28.09
C HIS A 274 -21.71 -7.58 29.05
N GLN A 275 -22.55 -6.64 28.57
CA GLN A 275 -23.10 -5.53 29.37
C GLN A 275 -22.02 -4.70 30.08
N THR A 276 -20.87 -4.53 29.44
CA THR A 276 -19.70 -3.83 30.00
C THR A 276 -19.00 -3.05 28.91
N SER A 277 -18.37 -1.93 29.28
CA SER A 277 -17.44 -1.20 28.40
C SER A 277 -15.97 -1.54 28.68
N ASP A 278 -15.72 -2.46 29.62
CA ASP A 278 -14.38 -2.95 29.90
C ASP A 278 -13.94 -3.92 28.80
N PHE A 279 -13.00 -3.46 27.95
CA PHE A 279 -12.41 -4.26 26.89
C PHE A 279 -11.89 -5.63 27.39
N TRP A 280 -11.30 -5.66 28.58
CA TRP A 280 -10.65 -6.86 29.11
C TRP A 280 -11.65 -7.98 29.45
N GLN A 281 -12.92 -7.63 29.64
CA GLN A 281 -14.03 -8.56 29.87
C GLN A 281 -14.72 -9.03 28.58
N MET A 282 -14.37 -8.47 27.41
CA MET A 282 -15.05 -8.77 26.14
C MET A 282 -14.52 -10.05 25.47
N HIS A 283 -14.71 -11.19 26.11
CA HIS A 283 -14.16 -12.48 25.65
C HIS A 283 -14.75 -12.98 24.32
N SER A 284 -15.90 -12.46 23.90
CA SER A 284 -16.51 -12.78 22.59
C SER A 284 -15.82 -12.10 21.40
N LEU A 285 -14.92 -11.15 21.64
CA LEU A 285 -14.11 -10.57 20.57
C LEU A 285 -13.12 -11.62 20.01
N PRO A 286 -12.79 -11.58 18.71
CA PRO A 286 -11.81 -12.47 18.10
C PRO A 286 -10.47 -12.43 18.84
N ARG A 287 -9.73 -13.54 18.80
CA ARG A 287 -8.39 -13.60 19.41
C ARG A 287 -7.48 -12.48 18.91
N GLU A 288 -7.52 -12.19 17.61
CA GLU A 288 -6.78 -11.09 16.99
C GLU A 288 -7.10 -9.74 17.66
N THR A 289 -8.38 -9.36 17.71
CA THR A 289 -8.82 -8.10 18.35
C THR A 289 -8.52 -8.05 19.84
N ARG A 290 -8.65 -9.18 20.56
CA ARG A 290 -8.31 -9.25 21.98
C ARG A 290 -6.81 -9.10 22.25
N ASN A 291 -5.97 -9.45 21.29
CA ASN A 291 -4.52 -9.27 21.36
C ASN A 291 -4.06 -7.92 20.77
N TYR A 292 -4.94 -7.21 20.05
CA TYR A 292 -4.65 -5.91 19.44
C TYR A 292 -4.31 -4.83 20.47
N LEU A 293 -5.07 -4.73 21.56
CA LEU A 293 -4.80 -3.73 22.60
C LEU A 293 -3.49 -4.01 23.38
N PRO A 294 -3.21 -5.25 23.87
CA PRO A 294 -1.90 -5.56 24.44
C PRO A 294 -0.73 -5.24 23.50
N TYR A 295 -0.92 -5.45 22.20
CA TYR A 295 0.06 -5.14 21.18
C TYR A 295 0.32 -3.63 21.04
N PHE A 296 -0.75 -2.83 20.96
CA PHE A 296 -0.69 -1.38 20.97
C PHE A 296 0.00 -0.82 22.22
N LEU A 297 -0.41 -1.30 23.41
CA LEU A 297 0.14 -0.85 24.69
C LEU A 297 1.64 -1.17 24.80
N ALA A 298 2.05 -2.39 24.44
CA ALA A 298 3.46 -2.77 24.46
C ALA A 298 4.31 -1.93 23.49
N ALA A 299 3.84 -1.74 22.26
CA ALA A 299 4.54 -0.90 21.28
C ALA A 299 4.67 0.55 21.77
N THR A 300 3.60 1.11 22.34
CA THR A 300 3.59 2.47 22.91
C THR A 300 4.58 2.60 24.08
N ILE A 301 4.55 1.65 25.03
CA ILE A 301 5.45 1.66 26.20
C ILE A 301 6.91 1.58 25.76
N ILE A 302 7.24 0.69 24.82
CA ILE A 302 8.61 0.57 24.30
C ILE A 302 9.02 1.84 23.56
N ALA A 303 8.17 2.35 22.67
CA ALA A 303 8.53 3.47 21.81
C ALA A 303 8.70 4.81 22.56
N ARG A 304 8.03 4.98 23.72
CA ARG A 304 8.25 6.14 24.59
C ARG A 304 9.60 6.08 25.32
N ASN A 305 10.07 4.88 25.67
CA ASN A 305 11.32 4.69 26.42
C ASN A 305 12.21 3.58 25.80
N PRO A 306 12.63 3.69 24.52
CA PRO A 306 13.23 2.58 23.77
C PRO A 306 14.49 2.02 24.45
N HIS A 307 15.28 2.90 25.06
CA HIS A 307 16.53 2.54 25.73
C HIS A 307 16.32 1.62 26.94
N GLU A 308 15.23 1.79 27.71
CA GLU A 308 14.90 0.94 28.86
C GLU A 308 14.57 -0.50 28.43
N PHE A 309 14.12 -0.67 27.19
CA PHE A 309 13.75 -1.97 26.63
C PHE A 309 14.85 -2.58 25.76
N GLY A 310 16.05 -1.99 25.70
CA GLY A 310 17.18 -2.53 24.95
C GLY A 310 17.21 -2.13 23.48
N PHE A 311 16.55 -1.02 23.11
CA PHE A 311 16.63 -0.42 21.79
C PHE A 311 17.53 0.81 21.81
N PHE A 312 18.67 0.71 21.13
CA PHE A 312 19.68 1.75 21.06
C PHE A 312 19.66 2.37 19.67
N ILE A 313 18.69 3.26 19.43
CA ILE A 313 18.57 3.96 18.15
C ILE A 313 19.79 4.88 18.03
N LYS A 314 20.59 4.69 16.98
CA LYS A 314 21.66 5.64 16.68
C LYS A 314 21.00 6.99 16.43
N GLU A 315 21.48 8.05 17.08
CA GLU A 315 21.14 9.44 16.73
C GLU A 315 21.63 9.77 15.32
N LYS A 316 21.08 9.10 14.31
CA LYS A 316 21.13 9.60 12.95
C LYS A 316 20.16 10.76 12.99
N LYS A 317 20.69 11.98 12.85
CA LYS A 317 19.93 13.14 12.39
C LYS A 317 19.37 12.83 11.00
N GLN A 318 18.42 11.89 10.87
CA GLN A 318 17.53 11.92 9.74
C GLN A 318 16.78 13.24 9.91
N ALA A 319 17.03 14.17 8.99
CA ALA A 319 16.32 15.43 9.00
C ALA A 319 14.82 15.11 9.03
N VAL A 320 14.11 15.80 9.91
CA VAL A 320 12.64 15.84 9.92
C VAL A 320 12.16 15.92 8.48
N LEU A 321 11.10 15.18 8.14
CA LEU A 321 10.58 15.16 6.77
C LEU A 321 10.06 16.55 6.39
N GLU A 322 10.94 17.37 5.84
CA GLU A 322 10.63 18.71 5.37
C GLU A 322 10.65 18.76 3.84
N TYR A 323 9.61 19.36 3.28
CA TYR A 323 9.44 19.50 1.84
C TYR A 323 8.84 20.87 1.49
N ASP A 324 9.13 21.32 0.27
CA ASP A 324 8.37 22.38 -0.39
C ASP A 324 7.26 21.75 -1.23
N GLU A 325 6.17 22.49 -1.42
CA GLU A 325 5.05 22.09 -2.27
C GLU A 325 5.04 22.91 -3.56
N VAL A 326 4.91 22.23 -4.70
CA VAL A 326 4.86 22.88 -6.01
C VAL A 326 3.66 22.37 -6.81
N THR A 327 2.85 23.28 -7.33
CA THR A 327 1.72 22.94 -8.19
C THR A 327 2.18 22.57 -9.60
N ILE A 328 1.75 21.40 -10.07
CA ILE A 328 1.97 20.90 -11.41
C ILE A 328 0.62 20.94 -12.15
N GLU A 329 0.48 21.86 -13.09
CA GLU A 329 -0.80 22.17 -13.76
C GLU A 329 -1.31 21.06 -14.70
N LYS A 330 -0.40 20.27 -15.28
CA LYS A 330 -0.73 19.15 -16.19
C LYS A 330 0.17 17.96 -15.90
N SER A 331 -0.29 16.76 -16.28
CA SER A 331 0.45 15.50 -16.09
C SER A 331 1.88 15.56 -16.63
N ALA A 332 2.85 15.35 -15.74
CA ALA A 332 4.28 15.36 -16.04
C ALA A 332 4.95 14.06 -15.57
N ASP A 333 5.96 13.61 -16.30
CA ASP A 333 6.72 12.39 -15.95
C ASP A 333 7.57 12.63 -14.69
N LEU A 334 7.51 11.72 -13.72
CA LEU A 334 8.24 11.86 -12.47
C LEU A 334 9.76 11.86 -12.65
N SER A 335 10.26 11.26 -13.72
CA SER A 335 11.68 11.34 -14.07
C SER A 335 12.03 12.77 -14.45
N VAL A 336 11.23 13.43 -15.28
CA VAL A 336 11.43 14.84 -15.66
C VAL A 336 11.38 15.72 -14.42
N LEU A 337 10.37 15.54 -13.57
CA LEU A 337 10.21 16.31 -12.33
C LEU A 337 11.39 16.11 -11.37
N ALA A 338 11.88 14.87 -11.21
CA ALA A 338 13.04 14.58 -10.38
C ALA A 338 14.32 15.23 -10.93
N HIS A 339 14.52 15.21 -12.26
CA HIS A 339 15.65 15.88 -12.90
C HIS A 339 15.57 17.40 -12.73
N SER A 340 14.39 18.00 -12.89
CA SER A 340 14.19 19.45 -12.67
C SER A 340 14.52 19.85 -11.23
N ALA A 341 14.19 19.01 -10.23
CA ALA A 341 14.52 19.25 -8.83
C ALA A 341 15.97 18.87 -8.46
N GLU A 342 16.75 18.29 -9.38
CA GLU A 342 18.09 17.72 -9.14
C GLU A 342 18.12 16.68 -8.01
N ILE A 343 17.15 15.77 -8.01
CA ILE A 343 17.03 14.67 -7.04
C ILE A 343 16.85 13.33 -7.73
N SER A 344 17.01 12.24 -6.98
CA SER A 344 16.72 10.91 -7.50
C SER A 344 15.21 10.70 -7.68
N PHE A 345 14.83 9.89 -8.66
CA PHE A 345 13.44 9.44 -8.85
C PHE A 345 12.87 8.82 -7.57
N ASN A 346 13.68 8.03 -6.85
CA ASN A 346 13.26 7.39 -5.61
C ASN A 346 13.00 8.40 -4.49
N THR A 347 13.81 9.46 -4.39
CA THR A 347 13.57 10.56 -3.45
C THR A 347 12.21 11.21 -3.71
N LEU A 348 11.90 11.54 -4.97
CA LEU A 348 10.61 12.11 -5.35
C LEU A 348 9.45 11.15 -5.05
N LYS A 349 9.56 9.87 -5.43
CA LYS A 349 8.53 8.84 -5.16
C LYS A 349 8.35 8.55 -3.66
N ASN A 350 9.35 8.80 -2.83
CA ASN A 350 9.25 8.62 -1.37
C ASN A 350 8.65 9.82 -0.66
N LEU A 351 8.76 11.02 -1.24
CA LEU A 351 8.04 12.21 -0.78
C LEU A 351 6.57 12.23 -1.21
N ASN A 352 6.26 11.56 -2.33
CA ASN A 352 4.91 11.47 -2.90
C ASN A 352 4.46 9.99 -3.01
N PRO A 353 4.37 9.26 -1.87
CA PRO A 353 4.06 7.83 -1.85
C PRO A 353 2.66 7.46 -2.38
N GLU A 354 1.75 8.43 -2.45
CA GLU A 354 0.41 8.31 -3.05
C GLU A 354 0.44 8.13 -4.56
N LEU A 355 1.50 8.58 -5.25
CA LEU A 355 1.63 8.40 -6.69
C LEU A 355 1.83 6.93 -7.05
N ARG A 356 0.86 6.38 -7.77
CA ARG A 356 0.85 5.00 -8.27
C ARG A 356 1.59 4.87 -9.61
N GLN A 357 1.72 5.97 -10.34
CA GLN A 357 2.28 5.99 -11.69
C GLN A 357 3.65 6.65 -11.75
N SER A 358 4.33 6.50 -12.88
CA SER A 358 5.57 7.22 -13.19
C SER A 358 5.30 8.66 -13.65
N ALA A 359 4.11 9.21 -13.37
CA ALA A 359 3.71 10.55 -13.74
C ALA A 359 2.65 11.11 -12.78
N THR A 360 2.52 12.43 -12.73
CA THR A 360 1.49 13.14 -11.96
C THR A 360 0.10 13.06 -12.66
N PRO A 361 -1.00 13.32 -11.92
CA PRO A 361 -2.34 13.44 -12.49
C PRO A 361 -2.45 14.44 -13.65
N THR A 362 -3.50 14.30 -14.47
CA THR A 362 -3.82 15.25 -15.54
C THR A 362 -4.37 16.58 -15.04
N ASP A 363 -5.06 16.55 -13.90
CA ASP A 363 -5.53 17.73 -13.19
C ASP A 363 -4.41 18.31 -12.33
N PRO A 364 -4.50 19.58 -11.89
CA PRO A 364 -3.49 20.21 -11.04
C PRO A 364 -3.16 19.35 -9.82
N TYR A 365 -1.86 19.15 -9.59
CA TYR A 365 -1.36 18.28 -8.52
C TYR A 365 -0.26 18.97 -7.71
N ILE A 366 -0.35 18.87 -6.39
CA ILE A 366 0.64 19.41 -5.46
C ILE A 366 1.76 18.37 -5.30
N LEU A 367 2.94 18.67 -5.86
CA LEU A 367 4.12 17.83 -5.78
C LEU A 367 4.99 18.25 -4.59
N LYS A 368 5.33 17.29 -3.74
CA LYS A 368 6.26 17.47 -2.62
C LYS A 368 7.70 17.23 -3.09
N ILE A 369 8.57 18.21 -2.89
CA ILE A 369 10.01 18.13 -3.21
C ILE A 369 10.85 18.50 -1.98
N PRO A 370 12.12 18.09 -1.86
CA PRO A 370 12.91 18.44 -0.67
C PRO A 370 12.96 19.94 -0.44
N LYS A 371 12.85 20.36 0.82
CA LYS A 371 12.89 21.77 1.21
C LYS A 371 14.11 22.49 0.65
N GLY A 372 13.90 23.71 0.15
CA GLY A 372 14.93 24.54 -0.47
C GLY A 372 15.23 24.21 -1.93
N ARG A 373 14.47 23.29 -2.57
CA ARG A 373 14.62 22.96 -4.00
C ARG A 373 13.61 23.65 -4.91
N MET A 374 12.62 24.35 -4.36
CA MET A 374 11.57 25.02 -5.14
C MET A 374 12.12 25.94 -6.23
N THR A 375 13.04 26.84 -5.92
CA THR A 375 13.59 27.79 -6.89
C THR A 375 14.34 27.09 -8.04
N THR A 376 15.19 26.12 -7.71
CA THR A 376 15.91 25.30 -8.71
C THR A 376 14.93 24.52 -9.59
N PHE A 377 13.92 23.90 -8.96
CA PHE A 377 12.88 23.16 -9.67
C PHE A 377 12.16 24.05 -10.67
N LEU A 378 11.67 25.22 -10.26
CA LEU A 378 10.92 26.12 -11.13
C LEU A 378 11.77 26.63 -12.30
N ASN A 379 13.03 26.98 -12.07
CA ASN A 379 13.94 27.43 -13.15
C ASN A 379 14.18 26.31 -14.19
N ASN A 380 14.49 25.11 -13.73
CA ASN A 380 14.76 23.97 -14.61
C ASN A 380 13.49 23.49 -15.31
N TYR A 381 12.36 23.45 -14.60
CA TYR A 381 11.09 23.00 -15.17
C TYR A 381 10.54 23.99 -16.20
N ASN A 382 10.64 25.30 -15.93
CA ASN A 382 10.14 26.36 -16.82
C ASN A 382 11.03 26.63 -18.03
N THR A 383 12.21 26.05 -18.13
CA THR A 383 13.08 26.13 -19.32
C THR A 383 12.87 24.96 -20.29
N LEU A 384 12.24 23.87 -19.86
CA LEU A 384 11.95 22.73 -20.73
C LEU A 384 10.90 23.09 -21.80
N PRO A 385 11.00 22.60 -23.04
CA PRO A 385 9.92 22.67 -24.02
C PRO A 385 8.63 21.99 -23.52
N GLU A 386 7.45 22.48 -23.90
CA GLU A 386 6.14 21.94 -23.43
C GLU A 386 6.00 20.43 -23.70
N ASN A 387 6.46 19.97 -24.86
CA ASN A 387 6.46 18.55 -25.24
C ASN A 387 7.45 17.67 -24.43
N GLN A 388 8.41 18.28 -23.73
CA GLN A 388 9.33 17.60 -22.80
C GLN A 388 8.84 17.68 -21.35
N ARG A 389 8.05 18.70 -21.00
CA ARG A 389 7.37 18.79 -19.69
C ARG A 389 6.24 17.79 -19.56
N PHE A 390 5.50 17.58 -20.65
CA PHE A 390 4.29 16.78 -20.68
C PHE A 390 4.43 15.66 -21.72
N ALA A 391 5.06 14.55 -21.34
CA ALA A 391 4.97 13.34 -22.16
C ALA A 391 3.55 12.78 -22.00
N PRO A 392 2.74 12.62 -23.06
CA PRO A 392 1.42 12.01 -22.91
C PRO A 392 1.57 10.57 -22.42
N GLN A 393 1.29 10.36 -21.14
CA GLN A 393 1.23 9.05 -20.48
C GLN A 393 -0.08 8.34 -20.82
N HIS A 394 -0.60 8.56 -22.02
CA HIS A 394 -1.80 7.91 -22.51
C HIS A 394 -1.74 7.74 -24.02
N THR A 395 -2.30 6.63 -24.48
CA THR A 395 -2.61 6.39 -25.89
C THR A 395 -4.11 6.25 -26.03
N VAL A 396 -4.66 6.58 -27.19
CA VAL A 396 -6.09 6.39 -27.45
C VAL A 396 -6.27 5.06 -28.17
N HIS A 397 -7.03 4.16 -27.55
CA HIS A 397 -7.43 2.89 -28.15
C HIS A 397 -8.89 2.94 -28.58
N ARG A 398 -9.16 2.53 -29.82
CA ARG A 398 -10.52 2.37 -30.32
C ARG A 398 -10.97 0.92 -30.13
N VAL A 399 -11.99 0.71 -29.31
CA VAL A 399 -12.55 -0.61 -28.98
C VAL A 399 -12.96 -1.34 -30.26
N LYS A 400 -12.38 -2.51 -30.50
CA LYS A 400 -12.68 -3.41 -31.61
C LYS A 400 -13.74 -4.44 -31.22
N ARG A 401 -14.19 -5.20 -32.22
CA ARG A 401 -15.14 -6.30 -32.01
C ARG A 401 -14.53 -7.33 -31.06
N ASN A 402 -15.31 -7.75 -30.06
CA ASN A 402 -14.93 -8.72 -29.01
C ASN A 402 -13.84 -8.23 -28.03
N GLU A 403 -13.57 -6.93 -27.93
CA GLU A 403 -12.74 -6.38 -26.85
C GLU A 403 -13.61 -5.95 -25.65
N SER A 404 -13.18 -6.32 -24.44
CA SER A 404 -13.72 -5.84 -23.16
C SER A 404 -12.70 -4.94 -22.47
N LEU A 405 -13.11 -4.22 -21.41
CA LEU A 405 -12.14 -3.44 -20.62
C LEU A 405 -11.00 -4.32 -20.10
N TRP A 406 -11.29 -5.59 -19.81
CA TRP A 406 -10.30 -6.57 -19.38
C TRP A 406 -9.29 -6.86 -20.51
N THR A 407 -9.74 -7.23 -21.71
CA THR A 407 -8.80 -7.54 -22.81
C THR A 407 -7.95 -6.33 -23.20
N ILE A 408 -8.53 -5.13 -23.11
CA ILE A 408 -7.83 -3.88 -23.42
C ILE A 408 -6.82 -3.56 -22.31
N SER A 409 -7.20 -3.66 -21.05
CA SER A 409 -6.29 -3.38 -19.93
C SER A 409 -5.05 -4.30 -19.99
N ARG A 410 -5.25 -5.58 -20.33
CA ARG A 410 -4.17 -6.55 -20.59
C ARG A 410 -3.23 -6.14 -21.69
N LYS A 411 -3.78 -5.75 -22.84
CA LYS A 411 -3.00 -5.35 -24.02
C LYS A 411 -2.02 -4.22 -23.70
N TYR A 412 -2.39 -3.34 -22.77
CA TYR A 412 -1.61 -2.15 -22.43
C TYR A 412 -0.91 -2.23 -21.07
N GLY A 413 -1.03 -3.34 -20.33
CA GLY A 413 -0.42 -3.50 -19.02
C GLY A 413 -0.97 -2.54 -17.97
N VAL A 414 -2.27 -2.21 -18.06
CA VAL A 414 -2.96 -1.33 -17.11
C VAL A 414 -4.09 -2.07 -16.41
N SER A 415 -4.50 -1.56 -15.25
CA SER A 415 -5.61 -2.16 -14.53
C SER A 415 -6.95 -1.78 -15.14
N ILE A 416 -7.97 -2.60 -14.91
CA ILE A 416 -9.34 -2.34 -15.36
C ILE A 416 -9.93 -1.17 -14.59
N HIS A 417 -9.63 -1.07 -13.29
CA HIS A 417 -10.08 0.04 -12.47
C HIS A 417 -9.58 1.35 -13.04
N ASP A 418 -8.30 1.39 -13.38
CA ASP A 418 -7.64 2.59 -13.81
C ASP A 418 -8.03 2.98 -15.23
N LEU A 419 -8.15 1.99 -16.11
CA LEU A 419 -8.74 2.18 -17.43
C LEU A 419 -10.18 2.69 -17.34
N ALA A 420 -11.00 2.13 -16.43
CA ALA A 420 -12.37 2.59 -16.23
C ALA A 420 -12.41 4.00 -15.62
N ALA A 421 -11.57 4.29 -14.63
CA ALA A 421 -11.50 5.57 -13.92
C ALA A 421 -11.10 6.70 -14.87
N VAL A 422 -10.02 6.52 -15.64
CA VAL A 422 -9.55 7.49 -16.64
C VAL A 422 -10.63 7.78 -17.68
N ASN A 423 -11.45 6.78 -18.03
CA ASN A 423 -12.54 6.94 -19.00
C ASN A 423 -13.91 7.24 -18.38
N LYS A 424 -13.97 7.49 -17.06
CA LYS A 424 -15.21 7.76 -16.30
C LYS A 424 -16.29 6.67 -16.50
N ILE A 425 -15.88 5.41 -16.66
CA ILE A 425 -16.75 4.27 -16.90
C ILE A 425 -17.24 3.70 -15.57
N LYS A 426 -18.51 3.94 -15.23
CA LYS A 426 -19.15 3.38 -14.04
C LYS A 426 -19.49 1.90 -14.18
N ASN A 427 -20.01 1.50 -15.34
CA ASN A 427 -20.32 0.10 -15.63
C ASN A 427 -19.30 -0.48 -16.60
N ARG A 428 -18.39 -1.29 -16.05
CA ARG A 428 -17.22 -1.86 -16.73
C ARG A 428 -17.57 -2.84 -17.85
N ASN A 429 -18.82 -3.33 -17.88
CA ASN A 429 -19.33 -4.27 -18.88
C ASN A 429 -20.04 -3.57 -20.06
N LYS A 430 -20.12 -2.23 -20.05
CA LYS A 430 -20.88 -1.45 -21.05
C LYS A 430 -20.01 -0.66 -22.02
N ILE A 431 -18.81 -1.14 -22.37
CA ILE A 431 -18.05 -0.50 -23.44
C ILE A 431 -18.61 -0.88 -24.81
N LYS A 432 -18.62 0.09 -25.74
CA LYS A 432 -19.19 -0.09 -27.08
C LYS A 432 -18.10 -0.22 -28.12
N MET A 433 -18.32 -1.07 -29.12
CA MET A 433 -17.47 -1.12 -30.30
C MET A 433 -17.36 0.28 -30.93
N GLY A 434 -16.13 0.68 -31.27
CA GLY A 434 -15.80 1.99 -31.81
C GLY A 434 -15.62 3.09 -30.76
N GLN A 435 -15.91 2.85 -29.49
CA GLN A 435 -15.63 3.77 -28.39
C GLN A 435 -14.13 4.04 -28.31
N LYS A 436 -13.74 5.31 -28.15
CA LYS A 436 -12.36 5.70 -27.88
C LYS A 436 -12.13 5.65 -26.37
N LEU A 437 -11.15 4.86 -25.96
CA LEU A 437 -10.68 4.80 -24.59
C LEU A 437 -9.31 5.44 -24.50
N THR A 438 -9.16 6.37 -23.58
CA THR A 438 -7.87 6.87 -23.12
C THR A 438 -7.23 5.78 -22.29
N ILE A 439 -6.24 5.12 -22.86
CA ILE A 439 -5.44 4.11 -22.19
C ILE A 439 -4.27 4.83 -21.56
N PRO A 440 -4.16 4.88 -20.24
CA PRO A 440 -2.92 5.37 -19.67
C PRO A 440 -1.77 4.41 -20.00
N ILE A 441 -0.61 4.91 -20.38
CA ILE A 441 0.60 4.14 -20.65
C ILE A 441 1.77 4.75 -19.90
N ARG A 442 2.74 3.92 -19.54
CA ARG A 442 4.02 4.42 -19.03
C ARG A 442 4.70 5.21 -20.14
N GLY A 443 5.17 6.41 -19.84
CA GLY A 443 6.01 7.19 -20.73
C GLY A 443 7.25 6.37 -21.09
N PRO A 444 7.79 6.55 -22.30
CA PRO A 444 9.07 5.95 -22.65
C PRO A 444 10.09 6.32 -21.56
N LYS A 445 10.92 5.36 -21.10
CA LYS A 445 12.05 5.66 -20.22
C LYS A 445 12.91 6.71 -20.93
N VAL A 446 12.79 7.98 -20.55
CA VAL A 446 13.66 9.04 -21.06
C VAL A 446 15.04 8.74 -20.49
N ARG A 447 15.95 8.26 -21.34
CA ARG A 447 17.35 8.08 -20.99
C ARG A 447 17.99 9.46 -20.90
N TYR A 448 18.00 10.02 -19.71
CA TYR A 448 18.97 11.07 -19.40
C TYR A 448 20.32 10.38 -19.22
N THR A 449 21.22 10.61 -20.16
CA THR A 449 22.63 10.22 -20.02
C THR A 449 23.28 11.11 -18.96
N THR A 450 23.02 10.84 -17.68
CA THR A 450 23.78 11.48 -16.60
C THR A 450 25.12 10.78 -16.48
N ASN A 451 26.18 11.43 -16.96
CA ASN A 451 27.55 11.09 -16.61
C ASN A 451 27.76 11.30 -15.09
N LYS A 452 27.38 10.31 -14.26
CA LYS A 452 27.83 10.19 -12.86
C LYS A 452 27.72 8.73 -12.39
N LYS A 453 28.86 8.19 -11.94
CA LYS A 453 29.13 6.80 -11.53
C LYS A 453 28.45 6.35 -10.22
N THR A 454 27.16 6.60 -10.02
CA THR A 454 26.49 6.20 -8.75
C THR A 454 25.09 5.60 -8.90
N ASP A 455 24.72 5.11 -10.09
CA ASP A 455 23.52 4.27 -10.23
C ASP A 455 23.89 2.78 -10.11
N PRO A 456 23.11 1.93 -9.43
CA PRO A 456 23.34 0.48 -9.42
C PRO A 456 23.33 -0.07 -10.85
N ASN A 457 24.11 -1.13 -11.10
CA ASN A 457 24.23 -1.83 -12.39
C ASN A 457 22.89 -2.42 -12.88
N GLY A 458 21.94 -1.58 -13.30
CA GLY A 458 20.70 -1.99 -13.94
C GLY A 458 20.97 -2.36 -15.40
N HIS A 459 20.69 -3.60 -15.79
CA HIS A 459 20.80 -4.03 -17.17
C HIS A 459 19.83 -3.24 -18.07
N VAL A 460 20.31 -2.89 -19.26
CA VAL A 460 19.52 -2.23 -20.30
C VAL A 460 18.47 -3.22 -20.84
N LYS A 461 17.19 -3.01 -20.52
CA LYS A 461 16.07 -3.72 -21.18
C LYS A 461 16.04 -3.32 -22.67
N LYS A 462 16.41 -4.25 -23.55
CA LYS A 462 16.26 -4.11 -25.02
C LYS A 462 14.97 -4.79 -25.44
N VAL A 463 14.05 -4.03 -26.04
CA VAL A 463 12.83 -4.57 -26.63
C VAL A 463 13.18 -5.04 -28.05
N TYR A 464 12.96 -6.32 -28.33
CA TYR A 464 13.17 -6.93 -29.63
C TYR A 464 11.84 -7.40 -30.22
N THR A 465 11.56 -7.04 -31.47
CA THR A 465 10.35 -7.52 -32.17
C THR A 465 10.71 -8.81 -32.89
N VAL A 466 10.09 -9.91 -32.45
CA VAL A 466 10.32 -11.25 -32.99
C VAL A 466 9.94 -11.29 -34.48
N LYS A 467 10.88 -11.75 -35.30
CA LYS A 467 10.71 -11.95 -36.74
C LYS A 467 10.41 -13.42 -37.02
N LYS A 468 9.75 -13.68 -38.15
CA LYS A 468 9.47 -15.05 -38.61
C LYS A 468 10.79 -15.82 -38.76
N GLY A 469 10.96 -16.89 -37.99
CA GLY A 469 12.17 -17.72 -37.99
C GLY A 469 13.06 -17.54 -36.75
N ASP A 470 12.76 -16.59 -35.86
CA ASP A 470 13.52 -16.43 -34.62
C ASP A 470 13.24 -17.55 -33.62
N THR A 471 14.28 -17.92 -32.86
CA THR A 471 14.18 -18.79 -31.68
C THR A 471 14.64 -18.01 -30.45
N LEU A 472 14.16 -18.38 -29.26
CA LEU A 472 14.59 -17.76 -28.00
C LEU A 472 16.12 -17.84 -27.84
N GLY A 473 16.72 -18.96 -28.24
CA GLY A 473 18.18 -19.15 -28.25
C GLY A 473 18.91 -18.14 -29.14
N HIS A 474 18.48 -17.97 -30.40
CA HIS A 474 19.11 -17.01 -31.31
C HIS A 474 18.93 -15.56 -30.87
N ILE A 475 17.76 -15.20 -30.34
CA ILE A 475 17.53 -13.85 -29.79
C ILE A 475 18.48 -13.61 -28.61
N ALA A 476 18.63 -14.61 -27.73
CA ALA A 476 19.48 -14.50 -26.56
C ALA A 476 20.96 -14.34 -26.93
N GLU A 477 21.45 -15.15 -27.87
CA GLU A 477 22.81 -15.07 -28.40
C GLU A 477 23.10 -13.69 -29.05
N ASN A 478 22.20 -13.23 -29.93
CA ASN A 478 22.32 -11.93 -30.59
C ASN A 478 22.35 -10.74 -29.61
N HIS A 479 21.74 -10.91 -28.44
CA HIS A 479 21.69 -9.91 -27.39
C HIS A 479 22.65 -10.17 -26.23
N LYS A 480 23.55 -11.15 -26.36
CA LYS A 480 24.51 -11.57 -25.31
C LYS A 480 23.83 -11.84 -23.97
N THR A 481 22.67 -12.49 -24.02
CA THR A 481 21.88 -12.95 -22.86
C THR A 481 21.66 -14.46 -22.95
N LEU A 482 21.05 -15.05 -21.92
CA LEU A 482 20.79 -16.49 -21.85
C LEU A 482 19.31 -16.77 -22.08
N ALA A 483 19.00 -17.67 -23.01
CA ALA A 483 17.67 -18.28 -23.10
C ALA A 483 17.62 -19.48 -22.14
N ARG A 484 16.68 -19.49 -21.19
CA ARG A 484 16.40 -20.66 -20.36
C ARG A 484 14.95 -21.08 -20.54
N ASN A 485 14.75 -22.40 -20.68
CA ASN A 485 13.45 -23.05 -20.88
C ASN A 485 12.49 -22.83 -19.72
#